data_AF-A0A5K8ADX0-F1
#
_entry.id   AF-A0A5K8ADX0-F1
#
_cell.length_a   1.000
_cell.length_b   1.000
_cell.length_c   1.000
_cell.angle_alpha   90.00
_cell.angle_beta   90.00
_cell.angle_gamma   90.00
#
_symmetry.space_group_name_H-M   'P 1'
#
loop_
_entity.id
_entity.type
_entity.pdbx_description
1 polymer ?
#
loop_
_entity_poly.entity_id
_entity_poly.type
_entity_poly.pdbx_seq_one_letter_code
_entity_poly.pdbx_strand_id
1 'polypeptide(L)'
;MRTFVYLLVFLFSSMPALAASFFADLVMTRDGKTETGKFFLSDRCYRMNLKEDGKPLIILVDRVENKTRVIDPSGKIYQEFPSTSFRSLMSNPFEAYQKMVADHGSKSLGQETVNGIECAKQAIEMDGKVVMTGWISLEFNFPVKLLNRANGYATELREIKKSSLNKALFAVPEGFVKQEQSKPQPAKKKKEKKAVITGKETHNAPIGRRLGAGGVLTIKVDPQKDIMLYLKNVHQGASHLTIDALNNKTSIAKKVLRNPSIRFAKRWDREEVNFTPSSSRVATRPSPDEIVVAVTQGAVSVTVNQETIPGVKNQRREKYVREPGKTEFRVKRRRTAVCRLVGDSQDLPGSKLTVAFFKDKDSAPALKEDFDLKNGQSRQWRFTPDQNIASGEVHVKKGAVRFYLEQVR
;
A
#
# COMPACT_ATOMS: atom_id res chain seq x y z
N MET A 1 55.91 53.95 39.69
CA MET A 1 54.93 54.88 39.06
C MET A 1 54.04 54.04 38.14
N ARG A 2 52.75 54.33 38.13
CA ARG A 2 51.63 53.39 37.88
C ARG A 2 51.48 52.93 36.41
N THR A 3 51.08 51.66 36.31
CA THR A 3 50.53 50.88 35.20
C THR A 3 49.36 51.56 34.48
N PHE A 4 49.22 51.37 33.17
CA PHE A 4 47.92 51.33 32.50
C PHE A 4 47.99 50.41 31.27
N VAL A 5 47.36 49.22 31.38
CA VAL A 5 47.05 48.32 30.26
C VAL A 5 45.55 48.44 30.04
N TYR A 6 45.14 48.86 28.84
CA TYR A 6 43.73 48.89 28.45
C TYR A 6 43.27 47.48 28.08
N LEU A 7 42.45 46.88 28.95
CA LEU A 7 41.74 45.63 28.68
C LEU A 7 40.44 45.97 27.94
N LEU A 8 40.40 45.72 26.62
CA LEU A 8 39.20 45.86 25.80
C LEU A 8 38.31 44.62 26.01
N VAL A 9 37.29 44.75 26.86
CA VAL A 9 36.30 43.68 27.10
C VAL A 9 35.27 43.72 25.97
N PHE A 10 35.36 42.78 25.03
CA PHE A 10 34.28 42.47 24.10
C PHE A 10 33.15 41.77 24.88
N LEU A 11 32.14 42.54 25.32
CA LEU A 11 30.84 41.97 25.69
C LEU A 11 30.18 41.46 24.40
N PHE A 12 30.40 40.19 24.06
CA PHE A 12 29.47 39.46 23.20
C PHE A 12 28.15 39.35 23.98
N SER A 13 27.17 40.19 23.63
CA SER A 13 25.80 39.99 24.06
C SER A 13 25.29 38.69 23.43
N SER A 14 25.36 37.61 24.20
CA SER A 14 24.63 36.39 23.91
C SER A 14 23.13 36.71 24.06
N MET A 15 22.53 37.26 23.00
CA MET A 15 21.07 37.29 22.89
C MET A 15 20.59 35.84 23.08
N PRO A 16 19.76 35.54 24.09
CA PRO A 16 19.18 34.22 24.19
C PRO A 16 18.35 34.03 22.92
N ALA A 17 18.75 33.06 22.08
CA ALA A 17 17.95 32.64 20.95
C ALA A 17 16.59 32.21 21.51
N LEU A 18 15.56 33.03 21.29
CA LEU A 18 14.20 32.70 21.68
C LEU A 18 13.84 31.39 20.98
N ALA A 19 13.61 30.34 21.78
CA ALA A 19 13.17 29.06 21.28
C ALA A 19 11.87 29.23 20.48
N ALA A 20 11.85 28.73 19.23
CA ALA A 20 10.69 28.86 18.37
C ALA A 20 9.47 28.18 18.99
N SER A 21 8.36 28.91 19.17
CA SER A 21 7.13 28.36 19.74
C SER A 21 5.91 28.90 19.00
N PHE A 22 5.16 28.00 18.37
CA PHE A 22 3.98 28.34 17.58
C PHE A 22 3.01 27.17 17.47
N PHE A 23 1.77 27.46 17.08
CA PHE A 23 0.81 26.46 16.61
C PHE A 23 0.29 26.82 15.22
N ALA A 24 -0.20 25.82 14.50
CA ALA A 24 -0.62 25.96 13.12
C ALA A 24 -1.68 24.92 12.75
N ASP A 25 -2.37 25.17 11.65
CA ASP A 25 -3.13 24.14 10.94
C ASP A 25 -2.18 23.31 10.09
N LEU A 26 -2.32 21.99 10.18
CA LEU A 26 -1.55 21.05 9.40
C LEU A 26 -2.40 20.55 8.24
N VAL A 27 -1.92 20.70 7.02
CA VAL A 27 -2.56 20.18 5.81
C VAL A 27 -1.63 19.16 5.17
N MET A 28 -2.11 17.94 5.00
CA MET A 28 -1.37 16.84 4.37
C MET A 28 -2.15 16.34 3.17
N THR A 29 -1.50 16.30 2.00
CA THR A 29 -2.10 15.78 0.78
C THR A 29 -1.33 14.54 0.32
N ARG A 30 -2.05 13.44 0.15
CA ARG A 30 -1.52 12.12 -0.21
C ARG A 30 -2.51 11.40 -1.13
N ASP A 31 -2.03 10.89 -2.26
CA ASP A 31 -2.83 10.09 -3.21
C ASP A 31 -4.16 10.77 -3.62
N GLY A 32 -4.13 12.11 -3.79
CA GLY A 32 -5.30 12.93 -4.15
C GLY A 32 -6.27 13.20 -2.99
N LYS A 33 -5.99 12.74 -1.77
CA LYS A 33 -6.76 13.03 -0.57
C LYS A 33 -6.05 14.05 0.29
N THR A 34 -6.82 14.94 0.90
CA THR A 34 -6.31 15.93 1.85
C THR A 34 -6.86 15.66 3.23
N GLU A 35 -5.95 15.58 4.20
CA GLU A 35 -6.25 15.47 5.63
C GLU A 35 -5.78 16.73 6.32
N THR A 36 -6.54 17.14 7.34
CA THR A 36 -6.22 18.30 8.17
C THR A 36 -6.02 17.89 9.61
N GLY A 37 -5.14 18.62 10.29
CA GLY A 37 -4.77 18.39 11.68
C GLY A 37 -4.31 19.67 12.36
N LYS A 38 -3.79 19.54 13.58
CA LYS A 38 -3.16 20.64 14.31
C LYS A 38 -1.69 20.33 14.54
N PHE A 39 -0.86 21.36 14.42
CA PHE A 39 0.57 21.29 14.68
C PHE A 39 0.96 22.26 15.79
N PHE A 40 1.87 21.83 16.65
CA PHE A 40 2.40 22.62 17.75
C PHE A 40 3.91 22.40 17.80
N LEU A 41 4.68 23.47 17.80
CA LEU A 41 6.13 23.44 17.98
C LEU A 41 6.49 24.22 19.24
N SER A 42 7.37 23.67 20.05
CA SER A 42 8.06 24.39 21.11
C SER A 42 9.50 23.91 21.17
N ASP A 43 10.42 24.80 20.79
CA ASP A 43 11.84 24.52 20.65
C ASP A 43 12.11 23.30 19.74
N ARG A 44 12.68 22.24 20.33
CA ARG A 44 13.05 20.99 19.66
C ARG A 44 11.99 19.89 19.82
N CYS A 45 10.83 20.25 20.36
CA CYS A 45 9.70 19.34 20.54
C CYS A 45 8.52 19.79 19.68
N TYR A 46 7.81 18.84 19.06
CA TYR A 46 6.56 19.16 18.40
C TYR A 46 5.52 18.07 18.55
N ARG A 47 4.29 18.46 18.28
CA ARG A 47 3.10 17.63 18.36
C ARG A 47 2.25 17.80 17.12
N MET A 48 1.81 16.68 16.58
CA MET A 48 0.81 16.61 15.51
C MET A 48 -0.44 15.92 16.05
N ASN A 49 -1.58 16.58 15.96
CA ASN A 49 -2.88 15.97 16.16
C ASN A 49 -3.49 15.68 14.79
N LEU A 50 -3.66 14.40 14.49
CA LEU A 50 -4.10 13.88 13.19
C LEU A 50 -5.34 12.99 13.34
N LYS A 51 -5.88 12.56 12.21
CA LYS A 51 -6.80 11.43 12.13
C LYS A 51 -6.23 10.37 11.19
N GLU A 52 -6.22 9.11 11.60
CA GLU A 52 -5.87 7.95 10.76
C GLU A 52 -7.10 7.03 10.71
N ASP A 53 -7.60 6.71 9.52
CA ASP A 53 -8.84 5.94 9.31
C ASP A 53 -10.04 6.46 10.14
N GLY A 54 -10.12 7.79 10.29
CA GLY A 54 -11.17 8.47 11.07
C GLY A 54 -10.97 8.46 12.58
N LYS A 55 -9.93 7.78 13.10
CA LYS A 55 -9.59 7.75 14.53
C LYS A 55 -8.55 8.81 14.89
N PRO A 56 -8.63 9.42 16.08
CA PRO A 56 -7.64 10.41 16.50
C PRO A 56 -6.27 9.75 16.69
N LEU A 57 -5.21 10.43 16.26
CA LEU A 57 -3.82 10.01 16.44
C LEU A 57 -3.01 11.22 16.90
N ILE A 58 -2.11 11.03 17.87
CA ILE A 58 -1.17 12.07 18.26
C ILE A 58 0.25 11.55 18.01
N ILE A 59 1.06 12.36 17.34
CA ILE A 59 2.50 12.13 17.19
C ILE A 59 3.22 13.20 18.00
N LEU A 60 3.98 12.78 19.01
CA LEU A 60 4.90 13.64 19.74
C LEU A 60 6.31 13.34 19.29
N VAL A 61 7.09 14.37 18.99
CA VAL A 61 8.51 14.26 18.69
C VAL A 61 9.29 15.09 19.68
N ASP A 62 10.29 14.45 20.26
CA ASP A 62 11.28 15.04 21.13
C ASP A 62 12.65 14.84 20.47
N ARG A 63 13.17 15.91 19.84
CA ARG A 63 14.49 15.84 19.19
C ARG A 63 15.65 15.95 20.17
N VAL A 64 15.39 16.30 21.44
CA VAL A 64 16.42 16.29 22.48
C VAL A 64 16.70 14.84 22.88
N GLU A 65 15.65 14.06 23.07
CA GLU A 65 15.76 12.63 23.41
C GLU A 65 15.88 11.72 22.16
N ASN A 66 15.73 12.27 20.95
CA ASN A 66 15.61 11.52 19.69
C ASN A 66 14.49 10.47 19.75
N LYS A 67 13.33 10.86 20.27
CA LYS A 67 12.18 9.96 20.45
C LYS A 67 10.96 10.49 19.73
N THR A 68 10.24 9.57 19.11
CA THR A 68 8.90 9.79 18.61
C THR A 68 7.94 8.87 19.35
N ARG A 69 6.86 9.46 19.85
CA ARG A 69 5.78 8.76 20.55
C ARG A 69 4.51 8.87 19.74
N VAL A 70 3.97 7.73 19.35
CA VAL A 70 2.69 7.64 18.64
C VAL A 70 1.64 7.18 19.64
N ILE A 71 0.64 8.01 19.85
CA ILE A 71 -0.35 7.86 20.91
C ILE A 71 -1.70 7.61 20.26
N ASP A 72 -2.37 6.55 20.71
CA ASP A 72 -3.77 6.26 20.43
C ASP A 72 -4.61 6.75 21.63
N PRO A 73 -5.30 7.90 21.50
CA PRO A 73 -6.12 8.44 22.59
C PRO A 73 -7.30 7.55 22.95
N SER A 74 -7.88 6.85 21.96
CA SER A 74 -9.04 5.98 22.17
C SER A 74 -8.66 4.74 22.98
N GLY A 75 -7.47 4.19 22.73
CA GLY A 75 -6.94 3.03 23.45
C GLY A 75 -6.21 3.36 24.76
N LYS A 76 -5.93 4.64 25.05
CA LYS A 76 -5.04 5.08 26.15
C LYS A 76 -3.68 4.36 26.15
N ILE A 77 -3.12 4.14 24.96
CA ILE A 77 -1.83 3.49 24.78
C ILE A 77 -0.91 4.35 23.92
N TYR A 78 0.39 4.17 24.09
CA TYR A 78 1.38 4.79 23.20
C TYR A 78 2.55 3.86 22.90
N GLN A 79 3.17 4.08 21.75
CA GLN A 79 4.41 3.43 21.33
C GLN A 79 5.50 4.47 21.19
N GLU A 80 6.71 4.12 21.61
CA GLU A 80 7.89 4.99 21.54
C GLU A 80 8.96 4.33 20.68
N PHE A 81 9.63 5.11 19.85
CA PHE A 81 10.73 4.65 19.00
C PHE A 81 11.70 5.81 18.70
N PRO A 82 12.94 5.51 18.26
CA PRO A 82 13.86 6.54 17.78
C PRO A 82 13.24 7.35 16.64
N SER A 83 13.45 8.67 16.61
CA SER A 83 12.87 9.55 15.58
C SER A 83 13.39 9.26 14.18
N THR A 84 14.55 8.60 14.07
CA THR A 84 15.14 8.11 12.82
C THR A 84 14.70 6.70 12.42
N SER A 85 13.88 6.04 13.24
CA SER A 85 13.39 4.69 12.91
C SER A 85 12.46 4.74 11.70
N PHE A 86 12.45 3.66 10.91
CA PHE A 86 11.57 3.55 9.73
C PHE A 86 10.10 3.87 10.06
N ARG A 87 9.62 3.45 11.24
CA ARG A 87 8.25 3.73 11.67
C ARG A 87 7.99 5.22 11.87
N SER A 88 8.93 5.93 12.49
CA SER A 88 8.86 7.39 12.63
C SER A 88 8.80 8.08 11.28
N LEU A 89 9.77 7.78 10.41
CA LEU A 89 9.92 8.45 9.12
C LEU A 89 8.71 8.22 8.19
N MET A 90 8.04 7.06 8.30
CA MET A 90 6.84 6.76 7.52
C MET A 90 5.61 7.58 7.92
N SER A 91 5.47 7.90 9.22
CA SER A 91 4.33 8.65 9.75
C SER A 91 4.60 10.15 9.90
N ASN A 92 5.85 10.57 9.72
CA ASN A 92 6.29 11.92 10.04
C ASN A 92 7.08 12.56 8.88
N PRO A 93 6.43 13.43 8.08
CA PRO A 93 7.08 14.05 6.93
C PRO A 93 8.25 14.98 7.32
N PHE A 94 8.21 15.58 8.52
CA PHE A 94 9.25 16.50 8.98
C PHE A 94 10.53 15.76 9.39
N GLU A 95 10.43 14.65 10.14
CA GLU A 95 11.60 13.81 10.44
C GLU A 95 12.13 13.11 9.19
N ALA A 96 11.25 12.65 8.31
CA ALA A 96 11.64 12.07 7.02
C ALA A 96 12.48 13.07 6.21
N TYR A 97 12.02 14.30 6.11
CA TYR A 97 12.74 15.36 5.43
C TYR A 97 14.11 15.63 6.07
N GLN A 98 14.18 15.80 7.39
CA GLN A 98 15.45 16.05 8.08
C GLN A 98 16.45 14.91 7.88
N LYS A 99 15.98 13.66 7.96
CA LYS A 99 16.82 12.49 7.69
C LYS A 99 17.37 12.49 6.27
N MET A 100 16.54 12.82 5.29
CA MET A 100 16.95 12.92 3.89
C MET A 100 17.99 14.03 3.66
N VAL A 101 17.84 15.18 4.31
CA VAL A 101 18.85 16.26 4.26
C VAL A 101 20.17 15.78 4.88
N ALA A 102 20.11 15.06 6.01
CA ALA A 102 21.31 14.53 6.65
C ALA A 102 22.03 13.47 5.77
N ASP A 103 21.28 12.62 5.08
CA ASP A 103 21.84 11.52 4.28
C ASP A 103 22.36 11.95 2.91
N HIS A 104 21.73 12.96 2.30
CA HIS A 104 21.97 13.33 0.90
C HIS A 104 22.35 14.80 0.70
N GLY A 105 22.32 15.60 1.76
CA GLY A 105 22.46 17.05 1.68
C GLY A 105 21.21 17.72 1.10
N SER A 106 21.30 19.04 0.96
CA SER A 106 20.30 19.86 0.25
C SER A 106 20.99 20.93 -0.60
N LYS A 107 20.31 21.36 -1.65
CA LYS A 107 20.72 22.45 -2.52
C LYS A 107 19.77 23.63 -2.34
N SER A 108 20.33 24.82 -2.12
CA SER A 108 19.54 26.05 -2.06
C SER A 108 18.90 26.36 -3.40
N LEU A 109 17.63 26.75 -3.37
CA LEU A 109 16.85 27.21 -4.51
C LEU A 109 16.43 28.69 -4.35
N GLY A 110 17.08 29.42 -3.44
CA GLY A 110 16.75 30.81 -3.12
C GLY A 110 15.72 30.95 -2.01
N GLN A 111 15.06 32.11 -1.96
CA GLN A 111 14.05 32.44 -0.97
C GLN A 111 12.67 32.54 -1.62
N GLU A 112 11.63 32.16 -0.89
CA GLU A 112 10.24 32.26 -1.32
C GLU A 112 9.34 32.51 -0.11
N THR A 113 8.30 33.31 -0.28
CA THR A 113 7.29 33.56 0.76
C THR A 113 6.19 32.51 0.67
N VAL A 114 5.93 31.80 1.78
CA VAL A 114 4.86 30.80 1.90
C VAL A 114 3.91 31.25 3.00
N ASN A 115 2.64 31.48 2.66
CA ASN A 115 1.60 31.93 3.61
C ASN A 115 2.03 33.16 4.43
N GLY A 116 2.71 34.13 3.77
CA GLY A 116 3.22 35.34 4.41
C GLY A 116 4.53 35.16 5.21
N ILE A 117 5.15 33.98 5.18
CA ILE A 117 6.39 33.68 5.91
C ILE A 117 7.56 33.53 4.93
N GLU A 118 8.62 34.30 5.17
CA GLU A 118 9.87 34.17 4.41
C GLU A 118 10.55 32.83 4.70
N CYS A 119 10.86 32.11 3.61
CA CYS A 119 11.46 30.79 3.69
C CYS A 119 12.70 30.66 2.81
N ALA A 120 13.72 29.97 3.33
CA ALA A 120 14.74 29.36 2.49
C ALA A 120 14.14 28.15 1.78
N LYS A 121 14.14 28.18 0.45
CA LYS A 121 13.69 27.06 -0.37
C LYS A 121 14.90 26.17 -0.69
N GLN A 122 14.78 24.89 -0.45
CA GLN A 122 15.85 23.94 -0.74
C GLN A 122 15.32 22.62 -1.32
N ALA A 123 16.13 21.98 -2.15
CA ALA A 123 15.83 20.72 -2.79
C ALA A 123 16.81 19.63 -2.36
N ILE A 124 16.30 18.40 -2.28
CA ILE A 124 17.09 17.18 -2.13
C ILE A 124 17.08 16.49 -3.49
N GLU A 125 18.26 16.23 -4.02
CA GLU A 125 18.47 15.57 -5.30
C GLU A 125 19.03 14.17 -5.09
N MET A 126 18.50 13.20 -5.83
CA MET A 126 19.02 11.83 -5.90
C MET A 126 19.04 11.41 -7.36
N ASP A 127 20.15 10.84 -7.81
CA ASP A 127 20.34 10.39 -9.21
C ASP A 127 19.97 11.47 -10.25
N GLY A 128 20.35 12.72 -9.98
CA GLY A 128 20.07 13.87 -10.85
C GLY A 128 18.60 14.33 -10.89
N LYS A 129 17.75 13.85 -9.97
CA LYS A 129 16.34 14.23 -9.87
C LYS A 129 16.03 14.83 -8.52
N VAL A 130 15.29 15.94 -8.51
CA VAL A 130 14.74 16.51 -7.27
C VAL A 130 13.68 15.55 -6.73
N VAL A 131 13.96 14.93 -5.59
CA VAL A 131 13.05 13.98 -4.93
C VAL A 131 12.18 14.67 -3.88
N MET A 132 12.68 15.74 -3.27
CA MET A 132 11.95 16.49 -2.25
C MET A 132 12.31 17.97 -2.29
N THR A 133 11.34 18.83 -2.04
CA THR A 133 11.53 20.28 -1.86
C THR A 133 11.00 20.67 -0.50
N GLY A 134 11.75 21.47 0.25
CA GLY A 134 11.31 22.03 1.52
C GLY A 134 11.44 23.54 1.54
N TRP A 135 10.51 24.19 2.24
CA TRP A 135 10.51 25.62 2.51
C TRP A 135 10.70 25.78 4.02
N ILE A 136 11.88 26.23 4.41
CA ILE A 136 12.29 26.35 5.81
C ILE A 136 12.08 27.80 6.22
N SER A 137 11.21 28.03 7.20
CA SER A 137 11.00 29.38 7.73
C SER A 137 12.32 29.92 8.27
N LEU A 138 12.70 31.11 7.83
CA LEU A 138 13.88 31.82 8.34
C LEU A 138 13.70 32.19 9.82
N GLU A 139 12.46 32.46 10.21
CA GLU A 139 12.08 32.85 11.55
C GLU A 139 12.06 31.67 12.54
N PHE A 140 11.43 30.55 12.16
CA PHE A 140 11.26 29.41 13.07
C PHE A 140 12.34 28.34 12.92
N ASN A 141 13.19 28.45 11.89
CA ASN A 141 14.14 27.42 11.48
C ASN A 141 13.48 26.02 11.37
N PHE A 142 12.26 25.99 10.83
CA PHE A 142 11.45 24.78 10.72
C PHE A 142 10.75 24.73 9.35
N PRO A 143 10.60 23.53 8.74
CA PRO A 143 9.86 23.41 7.48
C PRO A 143 8.39 23.79 7.65
N VAL A 144 7.93 24.80 6.91
CA VAL A 144 6.51 25.17 6.86
C VAL A 144 5.79 24.55 5.67
N LYS A 145 6.54 24.09 4.67
CA LYS A 145 6.02 23.34 3.54
C LYS A 145 7.03 22.31 3.07
N LEU A 146 6.53 21.14 2.70
CA LEU A 146 7.28 20.02 2.15
C LEU A 146 6.53 19.47 0.93
N LEU A 147 7.26 19.19 -0.14
CA LEU A 147 6.74 18.54 -1.34
C LEU A 147 7.67 17.39 -1.72
N ASN A 148 7.20 16.17 -1.60
CA ASN A 148 7.86 14.99 -2.13
C ASN A 148 7.47 14.83 -3.61
N ARG A 149 8.43 15.05 -4.50
CA ARG A 149 8.25 15.00 -5.95
C ARG A 149 8.15 13.57 -6.48
N ALA A 150 8.69 12.60 -5.73
CA ALA A 150 8.70 11.19 -6.14
C ALA A 150 7.32 10.53 -6.01
N ASN A 151 6.50 10.97 -5.06
CA ASN A 151 5.17 10.40 -4.81
C ASN A 151 4.04 11.45 -4.77
N GLY A 152 4.35 12.73 -4.96
CA GLY A 152 3.38 13.83 -4.94
C GLY A 152 2.87 14.19 -3.55
N TYR A 153 3.46 13.66 -2.47
CA TYR A 153 2.99 13.94 -1.12
C TYR A 153 3.37 15.35 -0.72
N ALA A 154 2.40 16.10 -0.21
CA ALA A 154 2.60 17.46 0.24
C ALA A 154 2.22 17.60 1.72
N THR A 155 2.98 18.42 2.44
CA THR A 155 2.67 18.81 3.82
C THR A 155 2.86 20.31 3.93
N GLU A 156 1.90 21.00 4.51
CA GLU A 156 1.92 22.45 4.66
C GLU A 156 1.37 22.85 6.02
N LEU A 157 2.02 23.82 6.65
CA LEU A 157 1.57 24.50 7.85
C LEU A 157 0.92 25.83 7.45
N ARG A 158 -0.32 26.04 7.90
CA ARG A 158 -1.14 27.23 7.61
C ARG A 158 -1.54 27.91 8.91
N GLU A 159 -1.92 29.18 8.82
CA GLU A 159 -2.40 29.95 9.98
C GLU A 159 -1.43 29.89 11.18
N ILE A 160 -0.12 29.98 10.90
CA ILE A 160 0.93 29.88 11.93
C ILE A 160 0.81 31.07 12.89
N LYS A 161 0.65 30.77 14.18
CA LYS A 161 0.52 31.76 15.26
C LYS A 161 1.57 31.52 16.33
N LYS A 162 2.43 32.51 16.53
CA LYS A 162 3.41 32.51 17.62
C LYS A 162 2.68 32.50 18.94
N SER A 163 3.09 31.62 19.85
CA SER A 163 2.50 31.52 21.17
C SER A 163 3.44 30.77 22.10
N SER A 164 3.44 31.15 23.37
CA SER A 164 4.07 30.33 24.41
C SER A 164 3.17 29.13 24.69
N LEU A 165 3.64 27.93 24.39
CA LEU A 165 2.88 26.71 24.55
C LEU A 165 3.21 26.03 25.88
N ASN A 166 2.18 25.49 26.53
CA ASN A 166 2.37 24.73 27.76
C ASN A 166 3.18 23.45 27.46
N LYS A 167 4.27 23.24 28.20
CA LYS A 167 5.15 22.06 28.07
C LYS A 167 4.39 20.74 28.20
N ALA A 168 3.29 20.69 28.96
CA ALA A 168 2.43 19.53 29.09
C ALA A 168 1.85 19.03 27.76
N LEU A 169 1.71 19.90 26.74
CA LEU A 169 1.28 19.49 25.40
C LEU A 169 2.23 18.48 24.73
N PHE A 170 3.51 18.53 25.08
CA PHE A 170 4.58 17.70 24.51
C PHE A 170 4.91 16.48 25.37
N ALA A 171 4.16 16.27 26.47
CA ALA A 171 4.24 15.07 27.29
C ALA A 171 3.15 14.07 26.90
N VAL A 172 3.39 12.79 27.19
CA VAL A 172 2.33 11.78 27.13
C VAL A 172 1.34 12.08 28.27
N PRO A 173 0.02 12.14 28.02
CA PRO A 173 -0.94 12.40 29.08
C PRO A 173 -0.93 11.30 30.16
N GLU A 174 -1.31 11.65 31.38
CA GLU A 174 -1.43 10.69 32.47
C GLU A 174 -2.44 9.56 32.15
N GLY A 175 -2.19 8.37 32.69
CA GLY A 175 -3.03 7.20 32.49
C GLY A 175 -2.85 6.48 31.15
N PHE A 176 -1.89 6.90 30.33
CA PHE A 176 -1.51 6.19 29.10
C PHE A 176 -0.48 5.10 29.40
N VAL A 177 -0.72 3.90 28.88
CA VAL A 177 0.19 2.77 29.06
C VAL A 177 1.17 2.72 27.90
N LYS A 178 2.47 2.69 28.20
CA LYS A 178 3.49 2.41 27.20
C LYS A 178 3.28 0.99 26.72
N GLN A 179 2.92 0.83 25.46
CA GLN A 179 3.00 -0.45 24.83
C GLN A 179 4.48 -0.70 24.53
N GLU A 180 5.10 -1.51 25.38
CA GLU A 180 6.42 -2.09 25.12
C GLU A 180 6.46 -2.49 23.66
N GLN A 181 7.52 -2.10 22.96
CA GLN A 181 7.79 -2.69 21.67
C GLN A 181 7.85 -4.19 21.95
N SER A 182 6.85 -4.96 21.51
CA SER A 182 7.08 -6.38 21.27
C SER A 182 8.39 -6.41 20.50
N LYS A 183 9.44 -7.00 21.10
CA LYS A 183 10.82 -7.07 20.57
C LYS A 183 10.77 -7.02 19.06
N PRO A 184 11.59 -6.20 18.34
CA PRO A 184 11.53 -6.11 16.89
C PRO A 184 11.28 -7.50 16.37
N GLN A 185 10.06 -7.71 15.88
CA GLN A 185 9.58 -9.06 15.63
C GLN A 185 10.63 -9.66 14.71
N PRO A 186 11.40 -10.68 15.12
CA PRO A 186 12.62 -11.08 14.44
C PRO A 186 12.28 -11.24 12.97
N ALA A 187 12.75 -10.30 12.14
CA ALA A 187 12.40 -10.15 10.74
C ALA A 187 11.08 -10.84 10.33
N LYS A 188 9.89 -10.41 10.80
CA LYS A 188 8.62 -11.11 10.47
C LYS A 188 8.76 -12.65 10.50
N LYS A 189 9.05 -13.32 11.63
CA LYS A 189 9.20 -14.80 11.65
C LYS A 189 9.94 -15.33 10.41
N LYS A 190 11.17 -14.87 10.10
CA LYS A 190 11.93 -15.37 8.93
C LYS A 190 11.01 -15.61 7.72
N LYS A 191 10.13 -14.65 7.32
CA LYS A 191 8.97 -14.84 6.39
C LYS A 191 9.08 -16.21 5.75
N GLU A 192 8.42 -17.24 6.32
CA GLU A 192 8.55 -18.62 5.85
C GLU A 192 8.68 -18.55 4.33
N LYS A 193 9.84 -18.97 3.81
CA LYS A 193 10.21 -18.76 2.40
C LYS A 193 9.01 -19.23 1.61
N LYS A 194 8.24 -18.27 1.08
CA LYS A 194 6.90 -18.59 0.59
C LYS A 194 7.06 -19.66 -0.47
N ALA A 195 6.27 -20.72 -0.38
CA ALA A 195 6.50 -21.88 -1.23
C ALA A 195 6.46 -21.45 -2.70
N VAL A 196 7.43 -21.97 -3.45
CA VAL A 196 7.53 -21.81 -4.91
C VAL A 196 7.54 -23.20 -5.53
N ILE A 197 6.85 -23.35 -6.65
CA ILE A 197 6.89 -24.57 -7.44
C ILE A 197 8.14 -24.52 -8.33
N THR A 198 8.96 -25.55 -8.28
CA THR A 198 10.13 -25.73 -9.16
C THR A 198 9.98 -26.94 -10.09
N GLY A 199 8.84 -27.64 -10.01
CA GLY A 199 8.46 -28.74 -10.90
C GLY A 199 7.32 -28.35 -11.83
N LYS A 200 6.65 -29.35 -12.40
CA LYS A 200 5.48 -29.17 -13.26
C LYS A 200 4.20 -29.37 -12.46
N GLU A 201 3.26 -28.44 -12.56
CA GLU A 201 1.91 -28.60 -12.03
C GLU A 201 0.87 -28.23 -13.07
N THR A 202 -0.26 -28.95 -13.06
CA THR A 202 -1.40 -28.69 -13.95
C THR A 202 -2.64 -28.39 -13.12
N HIS A 203 -3.32 -27.28 -13.44
CA HIS A 203 -4.52 -26.82 -12.74
C HIS A 203 -5.58 -26.28 -13.70
N ASN A 204 -6.81 -26.15 -13.22
CA ASN A 204 -7.87 -25.42 -13.93
C ASN A 204 -7.94 -23.98 -13.41
N ALA A 205 -8.23 -23.02 -14.30
CA ALA A 205 -8.57 -21.66 -13.88
C ALA A 205 -9.90 -21.60 -13.08
N PRO A 206 -10.05 -20.62 -12.16
CA PRO A 206 -9.07 -19.63 -11.76
C PRO A 206 -8.01 -20.26 -10.83
N ILE A 207 -6.79 -19.78 -10.91
CA ILE A 207 -5.66 -20.33 -10.14
C ILE A 207 -4.65 -19.24 -9.81
N GLY A 208 -3.90 -19.43 -8.72
CA GLY A 208 -2.69 -18.65 -8.50
C GLY A 208 -1.61 -19.42 -7.78
N ARG A 209 -0.40 -19.37 -8.32
CA ARG A 209 0.79 -20.04 -7.79
C ARG A 209 2.00 -19.13 -7.87
N ARG A 210 2.98 -19.38 -7.02
CA ARG A 210 4.34 -18.85 -7.20
C ARG A 210 5.21 -19.96 -7.75
N LEU A 211 5.94 -19.63 -8.80
CA LEU A 211 6.89 -20.48 -9.47
C LEU A 211 8.30 -19.95 -9.20
N GLY A 212 9.24 -20.84 -8.96
CA GLY A 212 10.68 -20.55 -8.93
C GLY A 212 11.33 -20.99 -10.24
N ALA A 213 12.63 -20.77 -10.39
CA ALA A 213 13.39 -21.32 -11.51
C ALA A 213 13.16 -22.83 -11.67
N GLY A 214 12.89 -23.27 -12.90
CA GLY A 214 12.50 -24.65 -13.25
C GLY A 214 11.00 -24.94 -13.13
N GLY A 215 10.23 -24.06 -12.47
CA GLY A 215 8.80 -24.22 -12.28
C GLY A 215 8.01 -24.03 -13.58
N VAL A 216 7.09 -24.96 -13.85
CA VAL A 216 6.16 -24.90 -14.98
C VAL A 216 4.74 -25.06 -14.46
N LEU A 217 3.86 -24.12 -14.83
CA LEU A 217 2.45 -24.16 -14.52
C LEU A 217 1.66 -24.27 -15.82
N THR A 218 0.93 -25.37 -15.97
CA THR A 218 -0.05 -25.57 -17.03
C THR A 218 -1.44 -25.25 -16.50
N ILE A 219 -2.13 -24.28 -17.10
CA ILE A 219 -3.47 -23.85 -16.70
C ILE A 219 -4.46 -24.15 -17.82
N LYS A 220 -5.43 -25.02 -17.54
CA LYS A 220 -6.60 -25.20 -18.40
C LYS A 220 -7.57 -24.03 -18.23
N VAL A 221 -7.97 -23.42 -19.33
CA VAL A 221 -8.81 -22.22 -19.39
C VAL A 221 -9.98 -22.45 -20.34
N ASP A 222 -11.04 -21.65 -20.18
CA ASP A 222 -12.20 -21.71 -21.06
C ASP A 222 -12.02 -20.76 -22.25
N PRO A 223 -11.83 -21.26 -23.49
CA PRO A 223 -11.54 -20.41 -24.64
C PRO A 223 -12.70 -19.48 -25.01
N GLN A 224 -13.91 -19.68 -24.46
CA GLN A 224 -15.08 -18.83 -24.67
C GLN A 224 -15.17 -17.66 -23.68
N LYS A 225 -14.27 -17.58 -22.69
CA LYS A 225 -14.21 -16.52 -21.70
C LYS A 225 -13.09 -15.53 -22.00
N ASP A 226 -13.25 -14.31 -21.49
CA ASP A 226 -12.11 -13.41 -21.29
C ASP A 226 -11.18 -14.04 -20.25
N ILE A 227 -9.92 -14.25 -20.63
CA ILE A 227 -8.89 -14.84 -19.77
C ILE A 227 -7.86 -13.77 -19.44
N MET A 228 -7.63 -13.55 -18.14
CA MET A 228 -6.69 -12.55 -17.64
C MET A 228 -5.56 -13.24 -16.88
N LEU A 229 -4.35 -13.18 -17.43
CA LEU A 229 -3.12 -13.68 -16.84
C LEU A 229 -2.34 -12.51 -16.20
N TYR A 230 -2.22 -12.54 -14.88
CA TYR A 230 -1.45 -11.60 -14.10
C TYR A 230 -0.13 -12.22 -13.66
N LEU A 231 0.96 -11.54 -13.98
CA LEU A 231 2.31 -11.93 -13.64
C LEU A 231 2.94 -10.88 -12.74
N LYS A 232 3.68 -11.32 -11.72
CA LYS A 232 4.36 -10.42 -10.79
C LYS A 232 5.69 -11.01 -10.34
N ASN A 233 6.77 -10.26 -10.49
CA ASN A 233 8.06 -10.64 -9.95
C ASN A 233 8.02 -10.63 -8.42
N VAL A 234 8.25 -11.79 -7.80
CA VAL A 234 8.33 -11.95 -6.34
C VAL A 234 9.75 -12.21 -5.85
N HIS A 235 10.69 -12.41 -6.77
CA HIS A 235 12.12 -12.47 -6.50
C HIS A 235 12.69 -11.08 -6.17
N GLN A 236 13.80 -11.02 -5.43
CA GLN A 236 14.44 -9.74 -5.09
C GLN A 236 15.11 -9.10 -6.30
N GLY A 237 15.78 -9.91 -7.13
CA GLY A 237 16.39 -9.47 -8.38
C GLY A 237 15.51 -9.72 -9.60
N ALA A 238 16.17 -9.93 -10.74
CA ALA A 238 15.51 -10.22 -12.00
C ALA A 238 14.85 -11.61 -12.01
N SER A 239 13.76 -11.71 -12.77
CA SER A 239 13.13 -12.99 -13.11
C SER A 239 12.92 -13.07 -14.61
N HIS A 240 13.01 -14.27 -15.16
CA HIS A 240 12.74 -14.57 -16.57
C HIS A 240 11.75 -15.71 -16.65
N LEU A 241 10.75 -15.53 -17.50
CA LEU A 241 9.73 -16.53 -17.77
C LEU A 241 9.36 -16.56 -19.26
N THR A 242 8.75 -17.66 -19.68
CA THR A 242 8.07 -17.80 -20.97
C THR A 242 6.59 -18.12 -20.77
N ILE A 243 5.78 -17.69 -21.72
CA ILE A 243 4.37 -18.02 -21.84
C ILE A 243 4.17 -18.72 -23.18
N ASP A 244 3.58 -19.90 -23.14
CA ASP A 244 3.00 -20.54 -24.30
C ASP A 244 1.48 -20.58 -24.15
N ALA A 245 0.78 -20.16 -25.20
CA ALA A 245 -0.68 -20.20 -25.26
C ALA A 245 -1.05 -21.27 -26.28
N LEU A 246 -1.76 -22.30 -25.84
CA LEU A 246 -2.10 -23.46 -26.66
C LEU A 246 -3.59 -23.44 -26.99
N ASN A 247 -3.93 -23.89 -28.19
CA ASN A 247 -5.28 -24.27 -28.59
C ASN A 247 -5.20 -25.66 -29.21
N ASN A 248 -5.92 -26.64 -28.64
CA ASN A 248 -5.83 -28.04 -29.04
C ASN A 248 -4.39 -28.55 -29.11
N LYS A 249 -3.59 -28.27 -28.06
CA LYS A 249 -2.16 -28.60 -27.93
C LYS A 249 -1.23 -27.93 -28.95
N THR A 250 -1.75 -27.05 -29.81
CA THR A 250 -0.95 -26.30 -30.78
C THR A 250 -0.66 -24.90 -30.25
N SER A 251 0.62 -24.51 -30.23
CA SER A 251 1.00 -23.15 -29.83
C SER A 251 0.42 -22.09 -30.76
N ILE A 252 -0.37 -21.20 -30.19
CA ILE A 252 -0.87 -19.97 -30.81
C ILE A 252 -0.14 -18.72 -30.29
N ALA A 253 0.87 -18.87 -29.42
CA ALA A 253 1.58 -17.77 -28.76
C ALA A 253 2.00 -16.64 -29.71
N LYS A 254 2.61 -16.97 -30.86
CA LYS A 254 3.05 -15.96 -31.86
C LYS A 254 1.89 -15.13 -32.44
N LYS A 255 0.66 -15.65 -32.45
CA LYS A 255 -0.54 -14.99 -32.98
C LYS A 255 -1.23 -14.11 -31.94
N VAL A 256 -1.09 -14.46 -30.66
CA VAL A 256 -1.91 -13.84 -29.59
C VAL A 256 -1.09 -13.04 -28.59
N LEU A 257 0.20 -13.32 -28.44
CA LEU A 257 1.09 -12.63 -27.51
C LEU A 257 1.97 -11.63 -28.24
N ARG A 258 2.09 -10.43 -27.66
CA ARG A 258 3.06 -9.43 -28.12
C ARG A 258 4.49 -9.82 -27.76
N ASN A 259 4.67 -10.43 -26.59
CA ASN A 259 5.94 -10.93 -26.12
C ASN A 259 5.75 -12.23 -25.32
N PRO A 260 6.12 -13.41 -25.87
CA PRO A 260 6.03 -14.68 -25.15
C PRO A 260 7.17 -14.91 -24.14
N SER A 261 8.19 -14.05 -24.10
CA SER A 261 9.35 -14.16 -23.18
C SER A 261 9.52 -12.88 -22.37
N ILE A 262 9.18 -12.93 -21.09
CA ILE A 262 9.13 -11.74 -20.22
C ILE A 262 10.31 -11.73 -19.27
N ARG A 263 11.05 -10.62 -19.26
CA ARG A 263 12.09 -10.31 -18.28
C ARG A 263 11.60 -9.23 -17.33
N PHE A 264 11.55 -9.55 -16.05
CA PHE A 264 11.37 -8.58 -14.98
C PHE A 264 12.75 -8.15 -14.46
N ALA A 265 12.97 -6.84 -14.32
CA ALA A 265 14.25 -6.30 -13.89
C ALA A 265 14.36 -6.24 -12.36
N LYS A 266 13.27 -5.86 -11.70
CA LYS A 266 13.23 -5.65 -10.25
C LYS A 266 12.02 -6.30 -9.63
N ARG A 267 12.11 -6.50 -8.32
CA ARG A 267 10.99 -6.99 -7.51
C ARG A 267 9.75 -6.14 -7.74
N TRP A 268 8.60 -6.79 -7.85
CA TRP A 268 7.28 -6.20 -8.04
C TRP A 268 6.96 -5.63 -9.42
N ASP A 269 7.86 -5.75 -10.38
CA ASP A 269 7.49 -5.64 -11.79
C ASP A 269 6.34 -6.60 -12.11
N ARG A 270 5.47 -6.17 -13.03
CA ARG A 270 4.22 -6.86 -13.35
C ARG A 270 3.98 -6.83 -14.85
N GLU A 271 3.29 -7.84 -15.33
CA GLU A 271 2.76 -7.89 -16.68
C GLU A 271 1.33 -8.43 -16.60
N GLU A 272 0.46 -7.91 -17.44
CA GLU A 272 -0.90 -8.42 -17.63
C GLU A 272 -1.08 -8.83 -19.09
N VAL A 273 -1.53 -10.06 -19.30
CA VAL A 273 -1.80 -10.62 -20.62
C VAL A 273 -3.26 -11.02 -20.66
N ASN A 274 -4.00 -10.44 -21.61
CA ASN A 274 -5.42 -10.69 -21.79
C ASN A 274 -5.67 -11.44 -23.10
N PHE A 275 -6.45 -12.52 -23.01
CA PHE A 275 -6.96 -13.25 -24.15
C PHE A 275 -8.47 -13.05 -24.19
N THR A 276 -8.92 -12.20 -25.11
CA THR A 276 -10.33 -11.94 -25.34
C THR A 276 -10.76 -12.68 -26.61
N PRO A 277 -11.70 -13.64 -26.52
CA PRO A 277 -12.24 -14.30 -27.69
C PRO A 277 -12.98 -13.27 -28.54
N SER A 278 -12.90 -13.42 -29.87
CA SER A 278 -13.59 -12.50 -30.78
C SER A 278 -15.10 -12.61 -30.60
N SER A 279 -15.76 -11.46 -30.41
CA SER A 279 -17.22 -11.33 -30.46
C SER A 279 -17.75 -11.05 -31.87
N SER A 280 -16.86 -10.85 -32.85
CA SER A 280 -17.20 -10.43 -34.21
C SER A 280 -17.09 -11.57 -35.23
N ARG A 281 -17.94 -11.55 -36.26
CA ARG A 281 -17.93 -12.51 -37.38
C ARG A 281 -16.79 -12.28 -38.39
N VAL A 282 -15.93 -11.29 -38.19
CA VAL A 282 -15.05 -10.76 -39.25
C VAL A 282 -13.57 -11.12 -39.06
N ALA A 283 -13.13 -11.41 -37.83
CA ALA A 283 -11.83 -12.03 -37.58
C ALA A 283 -11.82 -12.77 -36.24
N THR A 284 -11.62 -14.08 -36.27
CA THR A 284 -11.48 -14.91 -35.06
C THR A 284 -10.05 -14.82 -34.56
N ARG A 285 -9.78 -13.95 -33.57
CA ARG A 285 -8.54 -14.09 -32.80
C ARG A 285 -8.62 -15.42 -32.04
N PRO A 286 -7.68 -16.36 -32.26
CA PRO A 286 -7.72 -17.64 -31.57
C PRO A 286 -7.57 -17.40 -30.07
N SER A 287 -8.37 -18.11 -29.27
CA SER A 287 -8.31 -18.07 -27.81
C SER A 287 -7.70 -19.38 -27.31
N PRO A 288 -6.83 -19.37 -26.28
CA PRO A 288 -6.24 -20.59 -25.77
C PRO A 288 -7.25 -21.42 -24.96
N ASP A 289 -7.10 -22.73 -25.00
CA ASP A 289 -7.73 -23.68 -24.05
C ASP A 289 -6.74 -24.11 -22.95
N GLU A 290 -5.45 -23.83 -23.14
CA GLU A 290 -4.40 -24.08 -22.16
C GLU A 290 -3.32 -22.98 -22.22
N ILE A 291 -2.83 -22.55 -21.06
CA ILE A 291 -1.72 -21.61 -20.92
C ILE A 291 -0.61 -22.28 -20.14
N VAL A 292 0.61 -22.25 -20.67
CA VAL A 292 1.81 -22.77 -20.00
C VAL A 292 2.71 -21.60 -19.62
N VAL A 293 3.03 -21.48 -18.33
CA VAL A 293 4.00 -20.50 -17.83
C VAL A 293 5.20 -21.24 -17.26
N ALA A 294 6.39 -20.99 -17.81
CA ALA A 294 7.63 -21.59 -17.34
C ALA A 294 8.59 -20.50 -16.84
N VAL A 295 9.12 -20.65 -15.63
CA VAL A 295 10.09 -19.71 -15.04
C VAL A 295 11.49 -20.29 -15.18
N THR A 296 12.34 -19.61 -15.93
CA THR A 296 13.74 -20.02 -16.18
C THR A 296 14.69 -19.42 -15.15
N GLN A 297 14.39 -18.23 -14.64
CA GLN A 297 15.21 -17.54 -13.64
C GLN A 297 14.33 -16.81 -12.61
N GLY A 298 14.77 -16.79 -11.36
CA GLY A 298 14.12 -16.01 -10.30
C GLY A 298 12.85 -16.68 -9.78
N ALA A 299 11.82 -15.88 -9.52
CA ALA A 299 10.54 -16.34 -8.98
C ALA A 299 9.40 -15.38 -9.34
N VAL A 300 8.29 -15.95 -9.82
CA VAL A 300 7.15 -15.21 -10.37
C VAL A 300 5.85 -15.70 -9.73
N SER A 301 4.99 -14.78 -9.31
CA SER A 301 3.59 -15.10 -9.00
C SER A 301 2.78 -15.05 -10.28
N VAL A 302 2.09 -16.15 -10.57
CA VAL A 302 1.20 -16.33 -11.70
C VAL A 302 -0.23 -16.43 -11.17
N THR A 303 -1.15 -15.63 -11.71
CA THR A 303 -2.58 -15.68 -11.39
C THR A 303 -3.39 -15.66 -12.67
N VAL A 304 -4.32 -16.59 -12.83
CA VAL A 304 -5.24 -16.64 -13.97
C VAL A 304 -6.67 -16.50 -13.47
N ASN A 305 -7.37 -15.51 -14.03
CA ASN A 305 -8.80 -15.27 -13.83
C ASN A 305 -9.53 -15.45 -15.16
N GLN A 306 -10.83 -15.70 -15.11
CA GLN A 306 -11.65 -15.78 -16.32
C GLN A 306 -13.07 -15.26 -16.09
N GLU A 307 -13.66 -14.62 -17.09
CA GLU A 307 -15.00 -14.06 -17.02
C GLU A 307 -15.75 -14.24 -18.35
N THR A 308 -17.04 -14.52 -18.30
CA THR A 308 -17.87 -14.57 -19.51
C THR A 308 -17.87 -13.22 -20.21
N ILE A 309 -17.71 -13.21 -21.53
CA ILE A 309 -17.78 -11.99 -22.33
C ILE A 309 -19.13 -11.29 -22.19
N PRO A 310 -19.18 -9.96 -22.38
CA PRO A 310 -20.44 -9.21 -22.40
C PRO A 310 -21.44 -9.80 -23.41
N GLY A 311 -22.73 -9.81 -23.04
CA GLY A 311 -23.81 -10.29 -23.91
C GLY A 311 -24.23 -11.75 -23.69
N VAL A 312 -23.43 -12.58 -23.02
CA VAL A 312 -23.82 -13.96 -22.69
C VAL A 312 -24.97 -13.97 -21.67
N LYS A 313 -25.99 -14.82 -21.90
CA LYS A 313 -27.20 -14.90 -21.06
C LYS A 313 -26.84 -15.17 -19.60
N ASN A 314 -26.07 -16.21 -19.34
CA ASN A 314 -25.58 -16.57 -18.02
C ASN A 314 -24.19 -15.98 -17.83
N GLN A 315 -24.03 -15.15 -16.81
CA GLN A 315 -22.75 -14.52 -16.55
C GLN A 315 -21.99 -15.28 -15.50
N ARG A 316 -20.69 -15.49 -15.73
CA ARG A 316 -19.82 -16.16 -14.78
C ARG A 316 -18.51 -15.42 -14.66
N ARG A 317 -18.11 -15.14 -13.43
CA ARG A 317 -16.86 -14.48 -13.07
C ARG A 317 -16.07 -15.37 -12.14
N GLU A 318 -14.82 -15.63 -12.48
CA GLU A 318 -13.97 -16.57 -11.79
C GLU A 318 -12.63 -15.92 -11.47
N LYS A 319 -12.30 -15.85 -10.18
CA LYS A 319 -11.10 -15.16 -9.71
C LYS A 319 -10.33 -15.97 -8.70
N TYR A 320 -9.02 -15.82 -8.71
CA TYR A 320 -8.17 -16.26 -7.61
C TYR A 320 -7.84 -15.07 -6.71
N VAL A 321 -8.13 -15.20 -5.41
CA VAL A 321 -7.96 -14.14 -4.42
C VAL A 321 -7.01 -14.62 -3.35
N ARG A 322 -5.90 -13.91 -3.12
CA ARG A 322 -4.85 -14.26 -2.16
C ARG A 322 -4.68 -13.16 -1.12
N GLU A 323 -4.30 -13.55 0.09
CA GLU A 323 -3.95 -12.66 1.19
C GLU A 323 -2.85 -11.61 0.88
N PRO A 324 -2.90 -10.44 1.55
CA PRO A 324 -4.15 -9.78 1.92
C PRO A 324 -4.88 -9.39 0.62
N GLY A 325 -6.13 -9.80 0.47
CA GLY A 325 -6.86 -9.57 -0.77
C GLY A 325 -8.35 -9.50 -0.57
N LYS A 326 -9.00 -8.61 -1.32
CA LYS A 326 -10.45 -8.43 -1.36
C LYS A 326 -10.94 -8.55 -2.79
N THR A 327 -12.10 -9.16 -2.99
CA THR A 327 -12.86 -9.02 -4.24
C THR A 327 -14.27 -8.56 -3.91
N GLU A 328 -14.78 -7.64 -4.73
CA GLU A 328 -16.14 -7.14 -4.67
C GLU A 328 -16.89 -7.55 -5.94
N PHE A 329 -18.20 -7.70 -5.82
CA PHE A 329 -19.06 -8.01 -6.94
C PHE A 329 -20.45 -7.42 -6.77
N ARG A 330 -21.12 -7.21 -7.91
CA ARG A 330 -22.52 -6.79 -7.98
C ARG A 330 -23.37 -7.94 -8.47
N VAL A 331 -24.58 -8.02 -7.93
CA VAL A 331 -25.63 -8.92 -8.37
C VAL A 331 -26.61 -8.11 -9.21
N LYS A 332 -26.89 -8.59 -10.42
CA LYS A 332 -27.83 -7.97 -11.34
C LYS A 332 -29.25 -8.20 -10.84
N ARG A 333 -30.06 -7.15 -10.89
CA ARG A 333 -31.50 -7.23 -10.60
C ARG A 333 -32.15 -8.33 -11.45
N ARG A 334 -33.11 -9.04 -10.86
CA ARG A 334 -33.88 -10.12 -11.51
C ARG A 334 -33.05 -11.32 -11.97
N ARG A 335 -31.88 -11.56 -11.36
CA ARG A 335 -31.08 -12.77 -11.61
C ARG A 335 -30.88 -13.55 -10.33
N THR A 336 -30.83 -14.88 -10.46
CA THR A 336 -30.34 -15.72 -9.38
C THR A 336 -28.81 -15.63 -9.36
N ALA A 337 -28.22 -15.29 -8.22
CA ALA A 337 -26.78 -15.26 -8.03
C ALA A 337 -26.31 -16.46 -7.20
N VAL A 338 -25.26 -17.13 -7.66
CA VAL A 338 -24.57 -18.18 -6.90
C VAL A 338 -23.13 -17.73 -6.67
N CYS A 339 -22.78 -17.50 -5.41
CA CYS A 339 -21.41 -17.21 -5.00
C CYS A 339 -20.81 -18.48 -4.40
N ARG A 340 -19.67 -18.93 -4.91
CA ARG A 340 -18.97 -20.11 -4.40
C ARG A 340 -17.50 -19.79 -4.17
N LEU A 341 -17.00 -20.19 -3.01
CA LEU A 341 -15.60 -20.12 -2.63
C LEU A 341 -15.04 -21.52 -2.47
N VAL A 342 -13.80 -21.73 -2.90
CA VAL A 342 -13.05 -22.97 -2.67
C VAL A 342 -11.68 -22.61 -2.10
N GLY A 343 -11.30 -23.23 -0.98
CA GLY A 343 -9.95 -23.07 -0.41
C GLY A 343 -8.87 -23.54 -1.38
N ASP A 344 -7.84 -22.73 -1.60
CA ASP A 344 -6.72 -23.04 -2.51
C ASP A 344 -5.46 -22.24 -2.16
N SER A 345 -5.05 -22.30 -0.90
CA SER A 345 -3.82 -21.67 -0.41
C SER A 345 -2.60 -22.53 -0.74
N GLN A 346 -1.60 -21.92 -1.38
CA GLN A 346 -0.32 -22.58 -1.65
C GLN A 346 0.55 -22.72 -0.40
N ASP A 347 0.47 -21.74 0.52
CA ASP A 347 1.36 -21.67 1.69
C ASP A 347 0.78 -22.34 2.93
N LEU A 348 -0.51 -22.64 2.94
CA LEU A 348 -1.25 -23.01 4.15
C LEU A 348 -2.25 -24.12 3.85
N PRO A 349 -2.61 -24.95 4.84
CA PRO A 349 -3.62 -26.01 4.68
C PRO A 349 -5.04 -25.47 4.43
N GLY A 350 -5.26 -24.17 4.60
CA GLY A 350 -6.53 -23.51 4.37
C GLY A 350 -6.44 -21.99 4.44
N SER A 351 -7.60 -21.36 4.39
CA SER A 351 -7.77 -19.91 4.25
C SER A 351 -8.74 -19.38 5.29
N LYS A 352 -8.45 -18.19 5.80
CA LYS A 352 -9.31 -17.45 6.74
C LYS A 352 -10.00 -16.32 6.02
N LEU A 353 -11.32 -16.28 6.12
CA LEU A 353 -12.17 -15.48 5.23
C LEU A 353 -13.20 -14.68 6.01
N THR A 354 -13.56 -13.52 5.45
CA THR A 354 -14.81 -12.82 5.75
C THR A 354 -15.58 -12.69 4.45
N VAL A 355 -16.87 -13.00 4.50
CA VAL A 355 -17.80 -12.70 3.40
C VAL A 355 -18.89 -11.79 3.93
N ALA A 356 -19.27 -10.78 3.17
CA ALA A 356 -20.43 -9.96 3.46
C ALA A 356 -21.27 -9.72 2.21
N PHE A 357 -22.59 -9.72 2.37
CA PHE A 357 -23.57 -9.49 1.31
C PHE A 357 -24.48 -8.34 1.71
N PHE A 358 -24.82 -7.50 0.75
CA PHE A 358 -25.50 -6.23 0.99
C PHE A 358 -26.74 -6.10 0.11
N LYS A 359 -27.82 -5.58 0.71
CA LYS A 359 -29.02 -5.17 -0.04
C LYS A 359 -28.78 -3.83 -0.75
N ASP A 360 -28.05 -2.92 -0.10
CA ASP A 360 -27.60 -1.65 -0.68
C ASP A 360 -26.14 -1.37 -0.33
N LYS A 361 -25.42 -0.65 -1.20
CA LYS A 361 -23.95 -0.49 -1.11
C LYS A 361 -23.48 0.21 0.19
N ASP A 362 -24.34 1.06 0.75
CA ASP A 362 -24.03 1.88 1.93
C ASP A 362 -24.78 1.41 3.20
N SER A 363 -25.39 0.22 3.16
CA SER A 363 -26.11 -0.36 4.29
C SER A 363 -25.24 -1.31 5.11
N ALA A 364 -25.69 -1.63 6.33
CA ALA A 364 -25.20 -2.80 7.04
C ALA A 364 -25.35 -4.07 6.18
N PRO A 365 -24.44 -5.06 6.30
CA PRO A 365 -24.53 -6.29 5.56
C PRO A 365 -25.77 -7.08 5.98
N ALA A 366 -26.53 -7.58 5.00
CA ALA A 366 -27.66 -8.47 5.22
C ALA A 366 -27.20 -9.85 5.73
N LEU A 367 -25.97 -10.25 5.37
CA LEU A 367 -25.30 -11.42 5.88
C LEU A 367 -23.80 -11.11 5.97
N LYS A 368 -23.18 -11.44 7.10
CA LYS A 368 -21.73 -11.38 7.28
C LYS A 368 -21.26 -12.62 8.04
N GLU A 369 -20.25 -13.29 7.50
CA GLU A 369 -19.72 -14.53 8.06
C GLU A 369 -18.19 -14.49 8.09
N ASP A 370 -17.63 -14.94 9.20
CA ASP A 370 -16.21 -15.26 9.33
C ASP A 370 -16.06 -16.78 9.44
N PHE A 371 -15.17 -17.36 8.64
CA PHE A 371 -14.95 -18.81 8.64
C PHE A 371 -13.61 -19.18 8.02
N ASP A 372 -13.21 -20.43 8.26
CA ASP A 372 -12.03 -21.04 7.67
C ASP A 372 -12.46 -22.05 6.58
N LEU A 373 -11.71 -22.11 5.48
CA LEU A 373 -11.86 -23.11 4.42
C LEU A 373 -10.56 -23.88 4.25
N LYS A 374 -10.60 -25.21 4.45
CA LYS A 374 -9.47 -26.07 4.08
C LYS A 374 -9.28 -26.09 2.56
N ASN A 375 -8.08 -26.38 2.08
CA ASN A 375 -7.83 -26.55 0.65
C ASN A 375 -8.74 -27.64 0.07
N GLY A 376 -9.38 -27.35 -1.07
CA GLY A 376 -10.37 -28.23 -1.70
C GLY A 376 -11.79 -28.13 -1.13
N GLN A 377 -11.96 -27.65 0.11
CA GLN A 377 -13.28 -27.44 0.70
C GLN A 377 -13.97 -26.24 0.03
N SER A 378 -15.28 -26.36 -0.19
CA SER A 378 -16.10 -25.29 -0.76
C SER A 378 -17.20 -24.81 0.16
N ARG A 379 -17.54 -23.52 0.05
CA ARG A 379 -18.74 -22.91 0.63
C ARG A 379 -19.49 -22.14 -0.44
N GLN A 380 -20.81 -22.19 -0.42
CA GLN A 380 -21.66 -21.60 -1.45
C GLN A 380 -22.84 -20.87 -0.82
N TRP A 381 -23.22 -19.76 -1.45
CA TRP A 381 -24.44 -19.01 -1.17
C TRP A 381 -25.21 -18.84 -2.47
N ARG A 382 -26.53 -18.98 -2.37
CA ARG A 382 -27.46 -18.78 -3.48
C ARG A 382 -28.45 -17.69 -3.09
N PHE A 383 -28.63 -16.72 -3.97
CA PHE A 383 -29.55 -15.61 -3.79
C PHE A 383 -30.53 -15.56 -4.95
N THR A 384 -31.81 -15.68 -4.65
CA THR A 384 -32.89 -15.47 -5.62
C THR A 384 -33.25 -13.98 -5.72
N PRO A 385 -33.91 -13.53 -6.80
CA PRO A 385 -34.22 -12.12 -7.00
C PRO A 385 -35.00 -11.45 -5.85
N ASP A 386 -35.89 -12.18 -5.18
CA ASP A 386 -36.72 -11.74 -4.06
C ASP A 386 -35.92 -11.38 -2.80
N GLN A 387 -34.73 -11.95 -2.63
CA GLN A 387 -33.85 -11.66 -1.49
C GLN A 387 -33.17 -10.29 -1.59
N ASN A 388 -33.25 -9.62 -2.76
CA ASN A 388 -32.77 -8.26 -3.01
C ASN A 388 -31.29 -8.01 -2.64
N ILE A 389 -30.42 -9.03 -2.74
CA ILE A 389 -28.98 -8.82 -2.60
C ILE A 389 -28.45 -8.09 -3.84
N ALA A 390 -27.86 -6.91 -3.64
CA ALA A 390 -27.30 -6.09 -4.72
C ALA A 390 -25.80 -6.26 -4.89
N SER A 391 -25.07 -6.62 -3.83
CA SER A 391 -23.61 -6.77 -3.88
C SER A 391 -23.07 -7.68 -2.80
N GLY A 392 -21.80 -8.06 -2.94
CA GLY A 392 -21.07 -8.74 -1.89
C GLY A 392 -19.56 -8.51 -1.99
N GLU A 393 -18.90 -8.82 -0.89
CA GLU A 393 -17.46 -8.75 -0.75
C GLU A 393 -16.92 -10.05 -0.15
N VAL A 394 -15.73 -10.43 -0.60
CA VAL A 394 -14.96 -11.54 -0.04
C VAL A 394 -13.60 -10.99 0.34
N HIS A 395 -13.26 -11.09 1.62
CA HIS A 395 -11.96 -10.70 2.16
C HIS A 395 -11.18 -11.94 2.58
N VAL A 396 -10.02 -12.15 1.97
CA VAL A 396 -9.05 -13.18 2.34
C VAL A 396 -8.06 -12.59 3.34
N LYS A 397 -8.34 -12.84 4.62
CA LYS A 397 -7.47 -12.44 5.75
C LYS A 397 -6.17 -13.22 5.75
N LYS A 398 -6.25 -14.53 5.48
CA LYS A 398 -5.10 -15.44 5.38
C LYS A 398 -5.34 -16.52 4.32
N GLY A 399 -4.30 -16.95 3.61
CA GLY A 399 -4.36 -17.98 2.58
C GLY A 399 -4.84 -17.46 1.21
N ALA A 400 -5.57 -18.29 0.48
CA ALA A 400 -6.14 -17.94 -0.82
C ALA A 400 -7.36 -18.80 -1.18
N VAL A 401 -8.22 -18.28 -2.05
CA VAL A 401 -9.43 -18.97 -2.52
C VAL A 401 -9.63 -18.79 -4.01
N ARG A 402 -10.28 -19.78 -4.61
CA ARG A 402 -10.94 -19.65 -5.91
C ARG A 402 -12.37 -19.15 -5.67
N PHE A 403 -12.66 -17.99 -6.21
CA PHE A 403 -13.94 -17.30 -6.18
C PHE A 403 -14.68 -17.53 -7.49
N TYR A 404 -15.95 -17.91 -7.38
CA TYR A 404 -16.87 -18.06 -8.49
C TYR A 404 -18.14 -17.27 -8.20
N LEU A 405 -18.55 -16.45 -9.14
CA LEU A 405 -19.86 -15.81 -9.15
C LEU A 405 -20.57 -16.17 -10.44
N GLU A 406 -21.72 -16.81 -10.33
CA GLU A 406 -22.62 -17.11 -11.43
C GLU A 406 -23.91 -16.31 -11.28
N GLN A 407 -24.42 -15.75 -12.38
CA GLN A 407 -25.65 -14.98 -12.42
C GLN A 407 -26.52 -15.45 -13.58
N VAL A 408 -27.55 -16.23 -13.23
CA VAL A 408 -28.46 -16.89 -14.16
C VAL A 408 -29.74 -16.05 -14.28
N ARG A 409 -30.22 -15.90 -15.52
CA ARG A 409 -31.49 -15.24 -15.82
C ARG A 409 -32.68 -16.14 -15.55
#